data_AF-A0AB36HYH4-F1
#
_entry.id   AF-A0AB36HYH4-F1
#
_cell.length_a   1.000
_cell.length_b   1.000
_cell.length_c   1.000
_cell.angle_alpha   90.00
_cell.angle_beta   90.00
_cell.angle_gamma   90.00
#
_symmetry.space_group_name_H-M   'P 1'
#
loop_
_entity.id
_entity.type
_entity.pdbx_description
1 polymer ?
#
loop_
_entity_poly.entity_id
_entity_poly.type
_entity_poly.pdbx_seq_one_letter_code
_entity_poly.pdbx_strand_id
1 'polypeptide(L)'
;MNLKEFEGSLSSFCARYETYTKLMSDIKRLDNLIQVNEKQLNDSLIKIPFTHLYFVDGLGIFKHQTPTLLKQNRQLIIKYNQQLRKAKKLSSSLQKQLKTIRSDYLRSNSEESKAKDKLANKYLKQFWQI
;
A
#
# COMPACT_ATOMS: atom_id res chain seq x y z
N MET A 1 10.05 28.82 -2.62
CA MET A 1 10.98 27.93 -3.33
C MET A 1 11.34 28.60 -4.62
N ASN A 2 12.62 28.62 -4.96
CA ASN A 2 13.03 28.96 -6.32
C ASN A 2 12.59 27.84 -7.30
N LEU A 3 12.68 28.10 -8.60
CA LEU A 3 12.17 27.17 -9.63
C LEU A 3 12.85 25.79 -9.57
N LYS A 4 14.15 25.73 -9.25
CA LYS A 4 14.93 24.49 -9.15
C LYS A 4 14.53 23.66 -7.92
N GLU A 5 14.30 24.30 -6.79
CA GLU A 5 13.76 23.68 -5.57
C GLU A 5 12.34 23.14 -5.79
N PHE A 6 11.53 23.88 -6.54
CA PHE A 6 10.18 23.47 -6.90
C PHE A 6 10.20 22.23 -7.81
N GLU A 7 11.05 22.22 -8.84
CA GLU A 7 11.26 21.05 -9.71
C GLU A 7 11.75 19.83 -8.92
N GLY A 8 12.73 20.02 -8.03
CA GLY A 8 13.23 18.96 -7.15
C GLY A 8 12.13 18.40 -6.23
N SER A 9 11.29 19.28 -5.68
CA SER A 9 10.16 18.89 -4.83
C SER A 9 9.10 18.11 -5.59
N LEU A 10 8.79 18.50 -6.83
CA LEU A 10 7.88 17.77 -7.72
C LEU A 10 8.45 16.40 -8.12
N SER A 11 9.70 16.35 -8.59
CA SER A 11 10.36 15.10 -8.97
C SER A 11 10.40 14.11 -7.82
N SER A 12 10.80 14.57 -6.63
CA SER A 12 10.77 13.79 -5.39
C SER A 12 9.37 13.28 -5.05
N PHE A 13 8.35 14.15 -5.16
CA PHE A 13 6.96 13.76 -4.92
C PHE A 13 6.52 12.65 -5.87
N CYS A 14 6.82 12.78 -7.17
CA CYS A 14 6.46 11.80 -8.19
C CYS A 14 7.06 10.43 -7.91
N ALA A 15 8.37 10.35 -7.66
CA ALA A 15 9.06 9.09 -7.35
C ALA A 15 8.50 8.41 -6.08
N ARG A 16 8.19 9.21 -5.06
CA ARG A 16 7.59 8.71 -3.81
C ARG A 16 6.14 8.27 -4.02
N TYR A 17 5.39 8.94 -4.90
CA TYR A 17 4.03 8.57 -5.25
C TYR A 17 3.99 7.26 -6.05
N GLU A 18 4.90 7.04 -6.99
CA GLU A 18 5.06 5.74 -7.67
C GLU A 18 5.39 4.60 -6.70
N THR A 19 6.22 4.88 -5.70
CA THR A 19 6.52 3.90 -4.64
C THR A 19 5.25 3.57 -3.85
N TYR A 20 4.42 4.58 -3.57
CA TYR A 20 3.13 4.41 -2.90
C TYR A 20 2.15 3.58 -3.74
N THR A 21 2.04 3.83 -5.05
CA THR A 21 1.13 3.07 -5.92
C THR A 21 1.54 1.60 -6.03
N LYS A 22 2.84 1.31 -6.20
CA LYS A 22 3.37 -0.07 -6.17
C LYS A 22 3.02 -0.78 -4.86
N LEU A 23 3.23 -0.09 -3.75
CA LEU A 23 2.94 -0.64 -2.42
C LEU A 23 1.44 -0.87 -2.21
N MET A 24 0.57 -0.01 -2.73
CA MET A 24 -0.88 -0.22 -2.71
C MET A 24 -1.30 -1.42 -3.56
N SER A 25 -0.67 -1.62 -4.72
CA SER A 25 -0.89 -2.80 -5.57
C SER A 25 -0.48 -4.09 -4.86
N ASP A 26 0.66 -4.09 -4.15
CA ASP A 26 1.09 -5.24 -3.35
C ASP A 26 0.11 -5.55 -2.21
N ILE A 27 -0.37 -4.52 -1.51
CA ILE A 27 -1.39 -4.67 -0.46
C ILE A 27 -2.66 -5.32 -1.02
N LYS A 28 -3.16 -4.85 -2.19
CA LYS A 28 -4.32 -5.45 -2.86
C LYS A 28 -4.09 -6.92 -3.22
N ARG A 29 -2.90 -7.26 -3.71
CA ARG A 29 -2.55 -8.66 -4.01
C ARG A 29 -2.53 -9.52 -2.75
N LEU A 30 -1.97 -9.02 -1.66
CA LEU A 30 -1.96 -9.73 -0.36
C LEU A 30 -3.37 -9.92 0.18
N ASP A 31 -4.22 -8.90 0.07
CA ASP A 31 -5.62 -8.98 0.50
C ASP A 31 -6.38 -10.08 -0.25
N ASN A 32 -6.24 -10.13 -1.58
CA ASN A 32 -6.83 -11.20 -2.39
C ASN A 32 -6.34 -12.60 -1.97
N LEU A 33 -5.04 -12.76 -1.66
CA LEU A 33 -4.49 -14.04 -1.21
C LEU A 33 -5.04 -14.45 0.17
N ILE A 34 -5.20 -13.49 1.09
CA ILE A 34 -5.80 -13.73 2.41
C ILE A 34 -7.25 -14.17 2.24
N GLN A 35 -8.04 -13.49 1.40
CA GLN A 35 -9.44 -13.86 1.14
C GLN A 35 -9.58 -15.26 0.54
N VAL A 36 -8.72 -15.64 -0.41
CA VAL A 36 -8.70 -17.00 -0.99
C VAL A 36 -8.39 -18.04 0.08
N ASN A 37 -7.39 -17.78 0.92
CA ASN A 37 -7.01 -18.70 2.00
C ASN A 37 -8.11 -18.81 3.07
N GLU A 38 -8.77 -17.71 3.42
CA GLU A 38 -9.90 -17.71 4.37
C GLU A 38 -11.05 -18.56 3.85
N LYS A 39 -11.39 -18.43 2.56
CA LYS A 39 -12.40 -19.29 1.93
C LYS A 39 -12.02 -20.77 2.01
N GLN A 40 -10.78 -21.11 1.64
CA GLN A 40 -10.29 -22.49 1.71
C GLN A 40 -10.27 -23.05 3.14
N LEU A 41 -9.93 -22.23 4.13
CA LEU A 41 -10.00 -22.62 5.54
C LEU A 41 -11.44 -22.87 5.98
N ASN A 42 -12.37 -21.99 5.62
CA ASN A 42 -13.79 -22.16 5.92
C ASN A 42 -14.37 -23.42 5.27
N ASP A 43 -13.93 -23.77 4.05
CA ASP A 43 -14.34 -24.98 3.34
C ASP A 43 -13.67 -26.26 3.90
N SER A 44 -12.48 -26.13 4.50
CA SER A 44 -11.67 -27.26 5.00
C SER A 44 -11.84 -27.54 6.49
N LEU A 45 -12.31 -26.57 7.27
CA LEU A 45 -12.63 -26.74 8.68
C LEU A 45 -14.00 -27.41 8.79
N ILE A 46 -14.01 -28.71 9.08
CA ILE A 46 -15.16 -29.33 9.74
C ILE A 46 -15.45 -28.46 10.97
N LYS A 47 -16.71 -28.07 11.20
CA LYS A 47 -17.17 -27.26 12.36
C LYS A 47 -16.78 -27.93 13.69
N ILE A 48 -15.51 -27.84 14.08
CA ILE A 48 -14.99 -28.39 15.32
C ILE A 48 -14.61 -27.19 16.20
N PRO A 49 -15.16 -27.10 17.41
CA PRO A 49 -14.84 -26.01 18.32
C PRO A 49 -13.33 -26.00 18.62
N PHE A 50 -12.72 -24.81 18.55
CA PHE A 50 -11.28 -24.56 18.66
C PHE A 50 -10.62 -25.04 19.97
N THR A 51 -11.40 -25.52 20.94
CA THR A 51 -10.93 -25.93 22.28
C THR A 51 -10.04 -27.18 22.29
N HIS A 52 -9.95 -27.94 21.19
CA HIS A 52 -9.19 -29.21 21.15
C HIS A 52 -8.16 -29.29 20.01
N LEU A 53 -7.68 -28.16 19.47
CA LEU A 53 -6.80 -28.11 18.28
C LEU A 53 -5.61 -29.11 18.31
N TYR A 54 -5.00 -29.33 19.48
CA TYR A 54 -3.89 -30.29 19.64
C TYR A 54 -4.31 -31.77 19.60
N PHE A 55 -5.56 -32.09 19.98
CA PHE A 55 -6.08 -33.47 19.95
C PHE A 55 -6.48 -33.90 18.54
N VAL A 56 -7.03 -32.99 17.73
CA VAL A 56 -7.53 -33.28 16.38
C VAL A 56 -6.41 -33.45 15.32
N ASP A 57 -5.26 -32.79 15.51
CA ASP A 57 -4.10 -32.91 14.61
C ASP A 57 -3.43 -34.30 14.71
N GLY A 58 -3.42 -34.91 15.90
CA GLY A 58 -2.93 -36.27 16.13
C GLY A 58 -3.89 -37.39 15.66
N LEU A 59 -5.15 -37.05 15.40
CA LEU A 59 -6.21 -37.98 15.00
C LEU A 59 -6.52 -37.99 13.49
N GLY A 60 -5.82 -37.17 12.69
CA GLY A 60 -6.05 -37.07 11.23
C GLY A 60 -7.37 -36.41 10.84
N ILE A 61 -8.01 -35.67 11.76
CA ILE A 61 -9.34 -35.07 11.56
C ILE A 61 -9.27 -33.81 10.69
N PHE A 62 -8.12 -33.14 10.67
CA PHE A 62 -7.83 -32.13 9.65
C PHE A 62 -7.07 -32.75 8.48
N LYS A 63 -7.45 -32.38 7.25
CA LYS A 63 -6.59 -32.60 6.09
C LYS A 63 -5.21 -32.00 6.40
N HIS A 64 -4.12 -32.70 6.08
CA HIS A 64 -2.74 -32.25 6.33
C HIS A 64 -2.43 -30.82 5.86
N GLN A 65 -3.24 -30.26 4.95
CA GLN A 65 -3.10 -28.92 4.42
C GLN A 65 -3.58 -27.81 5.39
N THR A 66 -4.48 -28.07 6.34
CA THR A 66 -5.10 -27.04 7.18
C THR A 66 -4.12 -26.35 8.14
N PRO A 67 -3.25 -27.07 8.89
CA PRO A 67 -2.22 -26.43 9.74
C PRO A 67 -1.20 -25.62 8.93
N THR A 68 -0.82 -26.11 7.75
CA THR A 68 0.10 -25.42 6.83
C THR A 68 -0.53 -24.12 6.30
N LEU A 69 -1.81 -24.15 5.92
CA LEU A 69 -2.56 -23.00 5.42
C LEU A 69 -2.74 -21.92 6.50
N LEU A 70 -3.00 -22.30 7.75
CA LEU A 70 -3.06 -21.36 8.88
C LEU A 70 -1.72 -20.64 9.11
N LYS A 71 -0.60 -21.38 9.06
CA LYS A 71 0.75 -20.80 9.19
C LYS A 71 1.07 -19.85 8.05
N GLN A 72 0.70 -20.21 6.82
CA GLN A 72 0.85 -19.34 5.64
C GLN A 72 0.00 -18.08 5.75
N ASN A 73 -1.27 -18.20 6.16
CA ASN A 73 -2.17 -17.06 6.31
C ASN A 73 -1.67 -16.07 7.38
N ARG A 74 -1.17 -16.58 8.52
CA ARG A 74 -0.52 -15.74 9.54
C ARG A 74 0.65 -14.94 8.97
N GLN A 75 1.50 -15.55 8.15
CA GLN A 75 2.62 -14.85 7.51
C GLN A 75 2.16 -13.78 6.52
N LEU A 76 1.12 -14.05 5.74
CA LEU A 76 0.53 -13.08 4.80
C LEU A 76 -0.05 -11.88 5.54
N ILE A 77 -0.80 -12.09 6.62
CA ILE A 77 -1.36 -11.00 7.46
C ILE A 77 -0.25 -10.15 8.08
N ILE A 78 0.84 -10.76 8.55
CA ILE A 78 2.00 -10.02 9.06
C ILE A 78 2.60 -9.13 7.97
N LYS A 79 2.83 -9.67 6.76
CA LYS A 79 3.36 -8.91 5.61
C LYS A 79 2.41 -7.78 5.21
N TYR A 80 1.11 -8.06 5.13
CA TYR A 80 0.07 -7.08 4.82
C TYR A 80 0.12 -5.91 5.81
N ASN A 81 0.12 -6.20 7.12
CA ASN A 81 0.15 -5.18 8.17
C ASN A 81 1.44 -4.34 8.12
N GLN A 82 2.58 -4.96 7.83
CA GLN A 82 3.85 -4.24 7.66
C GLN A 82 3.79 -3.30 6.46
N GLN A 83 3.29 -3.76 5.31
CA GLN A 83 3.13 -2.92 4.12
C GLN A 83 2.13 -1.79 4.38
N LEU A 84 0.98 -2.08 5.00
CA LEU A 84 -0.03 -1.07 5.34
C LEU A 84 0.54 0.04 6.23
N ARG A 85 1.36 -0.31 7.24
CA ARG A 85 2.05 0.69 8.07
C ARG A 85 3.00 1.57 7.25
N LYS A 86 3.75 0.99 6.32
CA LYS A 86 4.62 1.74 5.39
C LYS A 86 3.80 2.66 4.48
N ALA A 87 2.69 2.16 3.93
CA ALA A 87 1.75 2.92 3.10
C ALA A 87 1.23 4.16 3.83
N LYS A 88 0.76 3.97 5.08
CA LYS A 88 0.20 5.05 5.90
C LYS A 88 1.24 6.14 6.16
N LYS A 89 2.46 5.76 6.57
CA LYS A 89 3.56 6.70 6.79
C LYS A 89 3.91 7.48 5.51
N LEU A 90 4.01 6.77 4.39
CA LEU A 90 4.34 7.38 3.10
C LEU A 90 3.23 8.33 2.63
N SER A 91 1.96 7.93 2.76
CA SER A 91 0.78 8.75 2.45
C SER A 91 0.78 10.04 3.26
N SER A 92 0.94 9.97 4.58
CA SER A 92 1.00 11.16 5.43
C SER A 92 2.15 12.10 5.03
N SER A 93 3.29 11.56 4.62
CA SER A 93 4.43 12.36 4.18
C SER A 93 4.20 12.99 2.80
N LEU A 94 3.61 12.26 1.85
CA LEU A 94 3.20 12.78 0.55
C LEU A 94 2.18 13.91 0.70
N GLN A 95 1.19 13.76 1.58
CA GLN A 95 0.22 14.82 1.87
C GLN A 95 0.87 16.08 2.41
N LYS A 96 1.85 15.96 3.31
CA LYS A 96 2.62 17.11 3.81
C LYS A 96 3.40 17.79 2.68
N GLN A 97 4.12 17.01 1.87
CA GLN A 97 4.90 17.52 0.75
C GLN A 97 4.01 18.23 -0.28
N LEU A 98 2.84 17.66 -0.60
CA LEU A 98 1.87 18.27 -1.51
C LEU A 98 1.33 19.59 -0.97
N LYS A 99 1.04 19.67 0.34
CA LYS A 99 0.63 20.94 0.98
C LYS A 99 1.71 22.01 0.84
N THR A 100 2.97 21.65 1.03
CA THR A 100 4.10 22.58 0.87
C THR A 100 4.22 23.06 -0.57
N ILE A 101 4.22 22.15 -1.55
CA ILE A 101 4.28 22.49 -3.00
C ILE A 101 3.10 23.40 -3.38
N ARG A 102 1.88 23.07 -2.94
CA ARG A 102 0.68 23.85 -3.23
C ARG A 102 0.76 25.26 -2.61
N SER A 103 1.20 25.36 -1.35
CA SER A 103 1.30 26.64 -0.66
C SER A 103 2.34 27.55 -1.31
N ASP A 104 3.46 26.97 -1.76
CA ASP A 104 4.50 27.68 -2.50
C ASP A 104 3.99 28.16 -3.87
N TYR A 105 3.28 27.30 -4.59
CA TYR A 105 2.65 27.65 -5.86
C TYR A 105 1.67 28.82 -5.70
N LEU A 106 0.77 28.77 -4.72
CA LEU A 106 -0.23 29.82 -4.47
C LEU A 106 0.36 31.17 -4.07
N ARG A 107 1.59 31.21 -3.56
CA ARG A 107 2.31 32.44 -3.21
C ARG A 107 3.12 33.02 -4.37
N SER A 108 3.15 32.35 -5.52
CA SER A 108 3.95 32.76 -6.66
C SER A 108 3.35 33.98 -7.34
N ASN A 109 4.20 34.86 -7.86
CA ASN A 109 3.77 35.93 -8.75
C ASN A 109 3.39 35.38 -10.14
N SER A 110 2.92 36.26 -11.03
CA SER A 110 2.40 35.87 -12.35
C SER A 110 3.44 35.22 -13.28
N GLU A 111 4.72 35.58 -13.18
CA GLU A 111 5.79 34.98 -13.98
C GLU A 111 6.23 33.63 -13.42
N GLU A 112 6.43 33.56 -12.11
CA GLU A 112 6.77 32.32 -11.41
C GLU A 112 5.69 31.26 -11.55
N SER A 113 4.41 31.65 -11.49
CA SER A 113 3.27 30.76 -11.67
C SER A 113 3.31 30.08 -13.04
N LYS A 114 3.57 30.82 -14.13
CA LYS A 114 3.69 30.24 -15.49
C LYS A 114 4.83 29.22 -15.60
N ALA A 115 5.98 29.53 -15.00
CA ALA A 115 7.12 28.63 -15.01
C ALA A 115 6.84 27.35 -14.19
N LYS A 116 6.23 27.50 -13.01
CA LYS A 116 5.81 26.38 -12.15
C LYS A 116 4.71 25.54 -12.80
N ASP A 117 3.78 26.14 -13.54
CA ASP A 117 2.76 25.43 -14.32
C ASP A 117 3.36 24.53 -15.38
N LYS A 118 4.36 25.03 -16.11
CA LYS A 118 5.06 24.22 -17.11
C LYS A 118 5.72 22.99 -16.47
N LEU A 119 6.32 23.15 -15.30
CA LEU A 119 6.91 22.05 -14.53
C LEU A 119 5.84 21.10 -13.98
N ALA A 120 4.78 21.62 -13.35
CA ALA A 120 3.68 20.82 -12.84
C ALA A 120 3.07 19.97 -13.97
N ASN A 121 2.82 20.55 -15.13
CA ASN A 121 2.32 19.82 -16.29
C ASN A 121 3.32 18.75 -16.78
N LYS A 122 4.62 19.05 -16.86
CA LYS A 122 5.65 18.07 -17.23
C LYS A 122 5.64 16.84 -16.30
N TYR A 123 5.61 17.06 -14.99
CA TYR A 123 5.76 16.00 -13.99
C TYR A 123 4.44 15.31 -13.63
N LEU A 124 3.30 15.99 -13.75
CA LEU A 124 2.02 15.42 -13.38
C LEU A 124 1.29 14.74 -14.53
N LYS A 125 1.57 15.12 -15.79
CA LYS A 125 0.90 14.53 -16.98
C LYS A 125 0.99 13.01 -17.03
N GLN A 126 2.08 12.42 -16.55
CA GLN A 126 2.25 10.96 -16.45
C GLN A 126 1.25 10.27 -15.50
N PHE A 127 0.65 10.99 -14.55
CA PHE A 127 -0.35 10.44 -13.63
C PHE A 127 -1.80 10.59 -14.11
N TRP A 128 -2.06 11.47 -15.08
CA TRP A 128 -3.39 11.66 -15.68
C TRP A 128 -3.68 10.69 -16.84
N GLN A 129 -2.71 9.84 -17.21
CA GLN A 129 -2.82 8.83 -18.27
C GLN A 129 -3.15 7.42 -17.73
N ILE A 130 -3.43 7.31 -16.43
CA ILE A 130 -3.86 6.08 -15.74
C ILE A 130 -5.38 6.11 -15.61
#